data_AF-A0A820WUN7-F1
#
_entry.id   AF-A0A820WUN7-F1
#
_cell.length_a   1.000
_cell.length_b   1.000
_cell.length_c   1.000
_cell.angle_alpha   90.00
_cell.angle_beta   90.00
_cell.angle_gamma   90.00
#
_symmetry.space_group_name_H-M   'P 1'
#
loop_
_entity.id
_entity.type
_entity.pdbx_description
1 polymer ?
#
loop_
_entity_poly.entity_id
_entity_poly.type
_entity_poly.pdbx_seq_one_letter_code
_entity_poly.pdbx_strand_id
1 'polypeptide(L)'
;MPEDIRKTHVLNTIANYFGFDYDALTPLSDHRALGNFLDDANCPLLSATRGHKHSVNLSNEIKVTEGSQCLVQFKVRPDVITPENVHTNIFLSSMIDSPLDSLYYMIKSVFTPALRDNNADSKAIEQLENFFH
;
A
#
# COMPACT_ATOMS: atom_id res chain seq x y z
N MET A 1 8.09 -14.72 -23.40
CA MET A 1 8.11 -15.02 -21.95
C MET A 1 6.66 -15.07 -21.51
N PRO A 2 6.21 -16.09 -20.77
CA PRO A 2 4.89 -16.02 -20.17
C PRO A 2 4.82 -14.79 -19.27
N GLU A 3 3.71 -14.08 -19.34
CA GLU A 3 3.48 -12.87 -18.54
C GLU A 3 3.50 -13.26 -17.06
N ASP A 4 4.36 -12.63 -16.26
CA ASP A 4 4.42 -12.88 -14.82
C ASP A 4 3.19 -12.24 -14.16
N ILE A 5 2.16 -13.07 -13.91
CA ILE A 5 0.88 -12.62 -13.37
C ILE A 5 1.03 -11.85 -12.06
N ARG A 6 2.10 -12.10 -11.30
CA ARG A 6 2.37 -11.41 -10.03
C ARG A 6 2.72 -9.95 -10.29
N LYS A 7 3.61 -9.72 -11.27
CA LYS A 7 3.97 -8.36 -11.72
C LYS A 7 2.76 -7.66 -12.31
N THR A 8 1.99 -8.36 -13.16
CA THR A 8 0.78 -7.82 -13.77
C THR A 8 -0.24 -7.39 -12.71
N HIS A 9 -0.46 -8.20 -11.67
CA HIS A 9 -1.36 -7.84 -10.56
C HIS A 9 -0.91 -6.58 -9.82
N VAL A 10 0.37 -6.52 -9.43
CA VAL A 10 0.94 -5.39 -8.69
C VAL A 10 0.88 -4.10 -9.52
N LEU A 11 1.28 -4.17 -10.80
CA LEU A 11 1.31 -3.01 -11.69
C LEU A 11 -0.10 -2.54 -12.09
N ASN A 12 -1.04 -3.46 -12.36
CA ASN A 12 -2.44 -3.08 -12.60
C ASN A 12 -3.06 -2.37 -11.40
N THR A 13 -2.74 -2.83 -10.18
CA THR A 13 -3.23 -2.17 -8.96
C THR A 13 -2.71 -0.73 -8.84
N ILE A 14 -1.42 -0.52 -9.15
CA ILE A 14 -0.81 0.81 -9.18
C ILE A 14 -1.43 1.67 -10.29
N ALA A 15 -1.61 1.12 -11.48
CA ALA A 15 -2.23 1.79 -12.62
C ALA A 15 -3.63 2.29 -12.26
N ASN A 16 -4.46 1.41 -11.70
CA ASN A 16 -5.82 1.73 -11.29
C ASN A 16 -5.87 2.80 -10.19
N TYR A 17 -4.97 2.74 -9.20
CA TYR A 17 -4.95 3.71 -8.11
C TYR A 17 -4.59 5.12 -8.58
N PHE A 18 -3.59 5.26 -9.45
CA PHE A 18 -3.12 6.56 -9.92
C PHE A 18 -3.77 7.05 -11.21
N GLY A 19 -4.57 6.20 -11.88
CA GLY A 19 -5.19 6.48 -13.17
C GLY A 19 -4.22 6.47 -14.34
N PHE A 20 -3.26 5.54 -14.37
CA PHE A 20 -2.37 5.29 -15.51
C PHE A 20 -2.90 4.16 -16.38
N ASP A 21 -2.54 4.17 -17.66
CA ASP A 21 -2.62 2.98 -18.51
C ASP A 21 -1.54 1.96 -18.09
N TYR A 22 -1.88 0.67 -18.08
CA TYR A 22 -0.95 -0.39 -17.71
C TYR A 22 0.33 -0.38 -18.57
N ASP A 23 0.19 -0.09 -19.86
CA ASP A 23 1.29 -0.02 -20.83
C ASP A 23 2.32 1.07 -20.46
N ALA A 24 1.89 2.13 -19.77
CA ALA A 24 2.80 3.17 -19.27
C ALA A 24 3.66 2.67 -18.10
N LEU A 25 3.22 1.63 -17.39
CA LEU A 25 3.92 1.05 -16.24
C LEU A 25 4.74 -0.20 -16.60
N THR A 26 4.65 -0.71 -17.82
CA THR A 26 5.43 -1.88 -18.27
C THR A 26 6.94 -1.75 -18.03
N PRO A 27 7.60 -0.57 -18.17
CA PRO A 27 9.01 -0.41 -17.83
C PRO A 27 9.35 -0.71 -16.36
N LEU A 28 8.36 -0.63 -15.45
CA LEU A 28 8.54 -0.95 -14.04
C LEU A 28 8.53 -2.45 -13.75
N SER A 29 8.19 -3.30 -14.72
CA SER A 29 8.18 -4.76 -14.57
C SER A 29 9.56 -5.33 -14.21
N ASP A 30 10.64 -4.66 -14.61
CA ASP A 30 12.02 -5.03 -14.29
C ASP A 30 12.62 -4.18 -13.16
N HIS A 31 11.79 -3.38 -12.48
CA HIS A 31 12.25 -2.55 -11.38
C HIS A 31 12.68 -3.39 -10.18
N ARG A 32 13.87 -3.13 -9.64
CA ARG A 32 14.45 -3.89 -8.53
C ARG A 32 13.51 -3.97 -7.31
N ALA A 33 12.87 -2.86 -6.95
CA ALA A 33 11.98 -2.85 -5.79
C ALA A 33 10.77 -3.79 -5.95
N LEU A 34 10.26 -3.94 -7.19
CA LEU A 34 9.19 -4.89 -7.49
C LEU A 34 9.71 -6.33 -7.34
N GLY A 35 10.88 -6.63 -7.91
CA GLY A 35 11.52 -7.94 -7.77
C GLY A 35 11.76 -8.31 -6.30
N ASN A 36 12.35 -7.39 -5.51
CA ASN A 36 12.56 -7.59 -4.07
C ASN A 36 11.23 -7.90 -3.35
N PHE A 37 10.18 -7.11 -3.61
CA PHE A 37 8.89 -7.32 -2.97
C PHE A 37 8.29 -8.68 -3.36
N LEU A 38 8.42 -9.13 -4.60
CA LEU A 38 7.88 -10.42 -5.02
C LEU A 38 8.71 -11.59 -4.47
N ASP A 39 10.03 -11.51 -4.54
CA ASP A 39 10.91 -12.68 -4.42
C ASP A 39 11.68 -12.74 -3.08
N ASP A 40 11.69 -11.68 -2.26
CA ASP A 40 12.31 -11.68 -0.93
C ASP A 40 11.25 -11.71 0.18
N ALA A 41 11.21 -12.82 0.94
CA ALA A 41 10.32 -12.99 2.09
C ALA A 41 10.53 -11.92 3.19
N ASN A 42 11.74 -11.34 3.29
CA ASN A 42 12.08 -10.29 4.24
C ASN A 42 11.78 -8.88 3.73
N CYS A 43 11.27 -8.75 2.50
CA CYS A 43 10.83 -7.48 1.95
C CYS A 43 9.30 -7.35 2.15
N PRO A 44 8.82 -6.70 3.22
CA PRO A 44 7.42 -6.75 3.60
C PRO A 44 6.54 -5.80 2.79
N LEU A 45 7.12 -4.84 2.07
CA LEU A 45 6.36 -3.77 1.43
C LEU A 45 6.94 -3.29 0.10
N LEU A 46 6.03 -2.77 -0.72
CA LEU A 46 6.30 -1.99 -1.91
C LEU A 46 5.47 -0.71 -1.83
N SER A 47 6.13 0.45 -1.82
CA SER A 47 5.47 1.74 -1.98
C SER A 47 5.57 2.19 -3.43
N ALA A 48 4.50 2.80 -3.92
CA ALA A 48 4.42 3.48 -5.20
C ALA A 48 3.99 4.92 -4.94
N THR A 49 4.74 5.88 -5.47
CA THR A 49 4.40 7.30 -5.40
C THR A 49 4.34 7.91 -6.77
N ARG A 50 3.44 8.87 -6.95
CA ARG A 50 3.36 9.63 -8.19
C ARG A 50 4.54 10.58 -8.29
N GLY A 51 5.38 10.38 -9.29
CA GLY A 51 6.50 11.25 -9.62
C GLY A 51 6.12 12.41 -10.53
N HIS A 52 7.12 13.20 -10.93
CA HIS A 52 6.94 14.28 -11.91
C HIS A 52 6.58 13.74 -13.30
N LYS A 53 5.87 14.54 -14.10
CA LYS A 53 5.52 14.22 -15.49
C LYS A 53 4.81 12.87 -15.66
N HIS A 54 3.83 12.57 -14.79
CA HIS A 54 3.02 11.35 -14.94
C HIS A 54 3.87 10.07 -14.84
N SER A 55 4.88 10.04 -13.96
CA SER A 55 5.67 8.85 -13.67
C SER A 55 5.26 8.22 -12.33
N VAL A 56 5.64 6.96 -12.12
CA VAL A 56 5.51 6.26 -10.84
C VAL A 56 6.90 5.84 -10.37
N ASN A 57 7.19 6.11 -9.09
CA ASN A 57 8.41 5.68 -8.42
C ASN A 57 8.09 4.50 -7.50
N LEU A 58 8.91 3.46 -7.52
CA LEU A 58 8.78 2.29 -6.66
C LEU A 58 9.89 2.23 -5.60
N SER A 59 9.54 1.84 -4.37
CA SER A 59 10.49 1.74 -3.26
C SER A 59 10.07 0.63 -2.30
N ASN A 60 11.03 -0.03 -1.63
CA ASN A 60 10.74 -0.97 -0.52
C ASN A 60 10.70 -0.28 0.84
N GLU A 61 10.74 1.06 0.85
CA GLU A 61 10.57 1.93 2.00
C GLU A 61 9.40 2.89 1.73
N ILE A 62 8.73 3.34 2.79
CA ILE A 62 7.71 4.38 2.68
C ILE A 62 8.41 5.73 2.53
N LYS A 63 8.36 6.30 1.32
CA LYS A 63 8.88 7.63 1.01
C LYS A 63 7.70 8.53 0.64
N VAL A 64 7.02 9.07 1.64
CA VAL A 64 5.93 10.03 1.41
C VAL A 64 6.54 11.42 1.31
N THR A 65 6.20 12.12 0.24
CA THR A 65 6.46 13.55 0.09
C THR A 65 5.16 14.28 0.38
N GLU A 66 5.22 15.37 1.13
CA GLU A 66 4.03 16.17 1.47
C GLU A 66 3.22 16.51 0.19
N GLY A 67 1.90 16.33 0.27
CA GLY A 67 0.98 16.57 -0.85
C GLY A 67 1.01 15.51 -1.96
N SER A 68 1.71 14.38 -1.76
CA SER A 68 1.77 13.29 -2.74
C SER A 68 0.88 12.12 -2.36
N GLN A 69 0.20 11.55 -3.37
CA GLN A 69 -0.50 10.27 -3.22
C GLN A 69 0.51 9.13 -3.18
N CYS A 70 0.38 8.25 -2.19
CA CYS A 70 1.21 7.07 -2.02
C CYS A 70 0.32 5.82 -1.89
N LEU A 71 0.62 4.79 -2.68
CA LEU A 71 0.03 3.47 -2.52
C LEU A 71 1.08 2.54 -1.93
N VAL A 72 0.77 1.92 -0.80
CA VAL A 72 1.63 0.93 -0.15
C VAL A 72 0.97 -0.43 -0.24
N GLN A 73 1.73 -1.40 -0.73
CA GLN A 73 1.36 -2.80 -0.80
C GLN A 73 2.18 -3.56 0.25
N PHE A 74 1.49 -4.23 1.17
CA PHE A 74 2.10 -4.98 2.26
C PHE A 74 1.91 -6.47 2.05
N LYS A 75 2.92 -7.26 2.44
CA LYS A 75 2.73 -8.69 2.64
C LYS A 75 2.01 -8.93 3.95
N VAL A 76 0.93 -9.71 3.89
CA VAL A 76 0.21 -10.15 5.10
C VAL A 76 1.04 -11.17 5.87
N ARG A 77 1.77 -12.04 5.16
CA ARG A 77 2.69 -13.04 5.70
C ARG A 77 4.08 -12.88 5.07
N PRO A 78 5.16 -13.10 5.83
CA PRO A 78 6.55 -12.95 5.36
C PRO A 78 6.97 -14.11 4.44
N ASP A 79 6.32 -14.19 3.28
CA ASP A 79 6.51 -15.22 2.26
C ASP A 79 6.90 -14.59 0.92
N VAL A 80 7.50 -15.38 0.03
CA VAL A 80 7.60 -14.99 -1.38
C VAL A 80 6.20 -14.93 -2.01
N ILE A 81 5.98 -13.97 -2.90
CA ILE A 81 4.73 -13.85 -3.64
C ILE A 81 4.77 -14.85 -4.80
N THR A 82 3.78 -15.71 -4.85
CA THR A 82 3.59 -16.73 -5.88
C THR A 82 2.29 -16.45 -6.65
N PRO A 83 2.12 -17.02 -7.84
CA PRO A 83 0.84 -16.95 -8.59
C PRO A 83 -0.39 -17.32 -7.75
N GLU A 84 -0.25 -18.25 -6.80
CA GLU A 84 -1.34 -18.77 -5.99
C GLU A 84 -1.69 -17.86 -4.80
N ASN A 85 -0.72 -17.10 -4.28
CA ASN A 85 -0.91 -16.28 -3.08
C ASN A 85 -1.01 -14.77 -3.37
N VAL A 86 -0.80 -14.33 -4.61
CA VAL A 86 -0.74 -12.90 -4.98
C VAL A 86 -1.99 -12.11 -4.56
N HIS A 87 -3.18 -12.71 -4.67
CA HIS A 87 -4.44 -12.06 -4.33
C HIS A 87 -4.80 -12.10 -2.83
N THR A 88 -4.12 -12.92 -2.04
CA THR A 88 -4.46 -13.18 -0.62
C THR A 88 -3.35 -12.79 0.35
N ASN A 89 -2.14 -12.61 -0.15
CA ASN A 89 -0.99 -12.21 0.66
C ASN A 89 -0.59 -10.74 0.47
N ILE A 90 -1.26 -10.00 -0.42
CA ILE A 90 -1.02 -8.58 -0.62
C ILE A 90 -2.18 -7.77 -0.04
N PHE A 91 -1.87 -6.89 0.90
CA PHE A 91 -2.79 -5.89 1.46
C PHE A 91 -2.44 -4.50 0.93
N LEU A 92 -3.46 -3.72 0.59
CA LEU A 92 -3.30 -2.41 -0.02
C LEU A 92 -3.68 -1.29 0.95
N SER A 93 -2.84 -0.27 1.05
CA SER A 93 -3.11 0.93 1.83
C SER A 93 -2.75 2.18 1.04
N SER A 94 -3.69 3.11 0.92
CA SER A 94 -3.45 4.43 0.37
C SER A 94 -3.11 5.42 1.48
N MET A 95 -2.08 6.23 1.26
CA MET A 95 -1.72 7.37 2.11
C MET A 95 -1.86 8.65 1.29
N ILE A 96 -2.52 9.65 1.88
CA ILE A 96 -2.74 10.98 1.29
C ILE A 96 -2.02 11.99 2.19
N ASP A 97 -1.33 12.94 1.56
CA ASP A 97 -0.60 14.06 2.17
C ASP A 97 0.56 13.65 3.09
N SER A 98 0.26 13.30 4.34
CA SER A 98 1.23 12.98 5.40
C SER A 98 0.91 11.61 6.01
N PRO A 99 1.92 10.78 6.36
CA PRO A 99 1.70 9.55 7.12
C PRO A 99 0.97 9.78 8.46
N LEU A 100 1.20 10.93 9.09
CA LEU A 100 0.58 11.29 10.35
C LEU A 100 -0.92 11.58 10.16
N ASP A 101 -1.26 12.39 9.15
CA ASP A 101 -2.65 12.69 8.81
C ASP A 101 -3.39 11.44 8.35
N SER A 102 -2.74 10.61 7.52
CA SER A 102 -3.28 9.33 7.08
C SER A 102 -3.59 8.40 8.27
N LEU A 103 -2.71 8.34 9.28
CA LEU A 103 -2.94 7.57 10.50
C LEU A 103 -4.09 8.15 11.33
N TYR A 104 -4.11 9.47 11.53
CA TYR A 104 -5.18 10.17 12.24
C TYR A 104 -6.56 9.87 11.62
N TYR A 105 -6.69 10.06 10.32
CA TYR A 105 -7.95 9.82 9.61
C TYR A 105 -8.32 8.34 9.59
N MET A 106 -7.35 7.44 9.43
CA MET A 106 -7.60 5.99 9.47
C MET A 106 -8.13 5.55 10.85
N ILE A 107 -7.57 6.06 11.94
CA ILE A 107 -8.07 5.75 13.27
C ILE A 107 -9.47 6.34 13.45
N LYS A 108 -9.63 7.63 13.19
CA LYS A 108 -10.90 8.34 13.40
C LYS A 108 -12.04 7.81 12.55
N SER A 109 -11.79 7.51 11.27
CA SER A 109 -12.84 7.23 10.29
C SER A 109 -13.06 5.75 10.02
N VAL A 110 -12.07 4.88 10.29
CA VAL A 110 -12.19 3.43 10.05
C VAL A 110 -12.23 2.66 11.36
N PHE A 111 -11.24 2.84 12.23
CA PHE A 111 -11.10 2.01 13.42
C PHE A 111 -12.05 2.39 14.55
N THR A 112 -12.27 3.68 14.83
CA THR A 112 -13.20 4.10 15.88
C THR A 112 -14.62 3.57 15.65
N PRO A 113 -15.24 3.70 14.46
CA PRO A 113 -16.54 3.10 14.19
C PRO A 113 -16.52 1.57 14.28
N ALA A 114 -15.51 0.92 13.70
CA ALA A 114 -15.39 -0.54 13.72
C ALA A 114 -15.26 -1.10 15.15
N LEU A 115 -14.53 -0.42 16.03
CA LEU A 115 -14.40 -0.81 17.44
C LEU A 115 -15.73 -0.64 18.18
N ARG A 116 -16.47 0.44 17.92
CA ARG A 116 -17.79 0.69 18.52
C ARG A 116 -18.80 -0.38 18.10
N ASP A 117 -18.81 -0.75 16.82
CA ASP A 117 -19.72 -1.77 16.29
C ASP A 117 -19.41 -3.18 16.83
N ASN A 118 -18.16 -3.42 17.22
CA ASN A 118 -17.73 -4.68 17.82
C ASN A 118 -17.80 -4.70 19.36
N ASN A 119 -18.52 -3.75 19.99
CA ASN A 119 -18.65 -3.61 21.45
C ASN A 119 -17.28 -3.56 22.18
N ALA A 120 -16.27 -2.93 21.58
CA ALA A 120 -15.00 -2.69 22.24
C ALA A 120 -15.18 -1.80 23.49
N ASP A 121 -14.25 -1.89 24.46
CA ASP A 121 -14.30 -1.13 25.69
C ASP A 121 -14.35 0.39 25.40
N SER A 122 -15.42 1.06 25.87
CA SER A 122 -15.64 2.49 25.69
C SER A 122 -14.46 3.35 26.16
N LYS A 123 -13.70 2.89 27.17
CA LYS A 123 -12.49 3.59 27.63
C LYS A 123 -11.36 3.57 26.60
N ALA A 124 -11.23 2.49 25.84
CA ALA A 124 -10.21 2.41 24.79
C ALA A 124 -10.54 3.36 23.62
N ILE A 125 -11.84 3.51 23.31
CA ILE A 125 -12.31 4.46 22.30
C ILE A 125 -12.07 5.90 22.77
N GLU A 126 -12.42 6.25 24.00
CA GLU A 126 -12.15 7.58 24.57
C GLU A 126 -10.65 7.91 24.63
N GLN A 127 -9.79 6.94 24.95
CA GLN A 127 -8.33 7.13 24.95
C GLN A 127 -7.79 7.40 23.54
N LEU A 128 -8.29 6.68 22.54
CA LEU A 128 -7.94 6.94 21.14
C LEU A 128 -8.36 8.34 20.72
N GLU A 129 -9.58 8.78 21.05
CA GLU A 129 -10.06 10.13 20.72
C GLU A 129 -9.24 11.24 21.40
N ASN A 130 -8.85 11.05 22.67
CA ASN A 130 -8.04 12.01 23.43
C ASN A 130 -6.58 12.05 22.98
N PHE A 131 -6.02 10.98 22.41
CA PHE A 131 -4.64 10.96 21.93
C PHE A 131 -4.41 11.90 20.74
N PHE A 132 -5.47 12.26 19.99
CA PHE A 132 -5.38 13.10 18.81
C PHE A 132 -5.98 14.51 18.98
N HIS A 133 -6.19 14.96 20.22
CA HIS A 133 -6.60 16.32 20.58
C HIS A 133 -5.48 17.04 21.33
#